data_AF-A0A368GET8-F1
#
_entry.id   AF-A0A368GET8-F1
#
_cell.length_a   1.000
_cell.length_b   1.000
_cell.length_c   1.000
_cell.angle_alpha   90.00
_cell.angle_beta   90.00
_cell.angle_gamma   90.00
#
_symmetry.space_group_name_H-M   'P 1'
#
loop_
_entity.id
_entity.type
_entity.pdbx_description
1 polymer ?
#
loop_
_entity_poly.entity_id
_entity_poly.type
_entity_poly.pdbx_seq_one_letter_code
_entity_poly.pdbx_strand_id
1 'polypeptide(L)'
;MSITVAEAIRQRHKICGDRDGVVTSPERVTMWDLVETFVEKNVHRIFLIDDFQRLKGLVSLSDLIMYMVLRPSIAWQNRKIS
;
A
#
# COMPACT_ATOMS: atom_id res chain seq x y z
N MET A 1 3.19 -28.46 12.37
CA MET A 1 1.82 -28.24 11.89
C MET A 1 1.88 -27.29 10.70
N SER A 2 1.37 -27.70 9.53
CA SER A 2 1.18 -26.79 8.40
C SER A 2 -0.23 -26.22 8.46
N ILE A 3 -0.34 -24.90 8.42
CA ILE A 3 -1.61 -24.18 8.26
C ILE A 3 -1.55 -23.47 6.92
N THR A 4 -2.65 -23.49 6.16
CA THR A 4 -2.76 -22.72 4.93
C THR A 4 -3.01 -21.24 5.25
N VAL A 5 -2.56 -20.34 4.38
CA VAL A 5 -2.84 -18.90 4.53
C VAL A 5 -4.35 -18.62 4.54
N ALA A 6 -5.13 -19.39 3.78
CA ALA A 6 -6.58 -19.29 3.77
C ALA A 6 -7.21 -19.60 5.15
N GLU A 7 -6.68 -20.59 5.87
CA GLU A 7 -7.12 -20.90 7.23
C GLU A 7 -6.72 -19.80 8.21
N ALA A 8 -5.50 -19.27 8.11
CA ALA A 8 -5.04 -18.16 8.95
C ALA A 8 -5.91 -16.90 8.76
N ILE A 9 -6.26 -16.54 7.51
CA ILE A 9 -7.11 -15.38 7.21
C ILE A 9 -8.54 -15.58 7.75
N ARG A 10 -9.12 -16.78 7.61
CA ARG A 10 -10.45 -17.08 8.20
C ARG A 10 -10.46 -16.92 9.70
N GLN A 11 -9.40 -17.36 10.38
CA GLN A 11 -9.27 -17.21 11.83
C GLN A 11 -9.15 -15.74 12.25
N ARG A 12 -8.38 -14.93 11.49
CA ARG A 12 -8.24 -13.50 11.74
C ARG A 12 -9.58 -12.77 11.78
N HIS A 13 -10.48 -13.08 10.85
CA HIS A 13 -11.83 -12.49 10.82
C HIS A 13 -12.66 -12.85 12.07
N LYS A 14 -12.54 -14.09 12.55
CA LYS A 14 -13.22 -14.57 13.77
C LYS A 14 -12.69 -13.92 15.06
N ILE A 15 -11.40 -13.57 15.08
CA ILE A 15 -10.72 -13.02 16.27
C ILE A 15 -10.79 -11.49 16.30
N CYS A 16 -10.62 -10.83 15.15
CA CYS A 16 -10.50 -9.37 15.04
C CYS A 16 -11.75 -8.67 14.49
N GLY A 17 -12.77 -9.41 14.03
CA GLY A 17 -13.99 -8.87 13.41
C GLY A 17 -13.77 -8.29 11.99
N ASP A 18 -14.77 -7.58 11.46
CA ASP A 18 -14.76 -6.95 10.12
C ASP A 18 -13.78 -5.77 9.96
N ARG A 19 -13.14 -5.32 11.06
CA ARG A 19 -12.33 -4.09 11.09
C ARG A 19 -10.99 -4.19 10.38
N ASP A 20 -10.62 -5.41 10.01
CA ASP A 20 -9.28 -5.75 9.53
C ASP A 20 -9.32 -5.99 8.00
N GLY A 21 -10.10 -5.19 7.28
CA GLY A 21 -10.28 -5.29 5.84
C GLY A 21 -9.02 -4.95 5.05
N VAL A 22 -8.96 -5.40 3.80
CA VAL A 22 -7.92 -4.98 2.85
C VAL A 22 -8.31 -3.61 2.31
N VAL A 23 -7.40 -2.63 2.40
CA VAL A 23 -7.61 -1.31 1.82
C VAL A 23 -7.25 -1.32 0.34
N THR A 24 -8.20 -0.91 -0.49
CA THR A 24 -8.04 -0.82 -1.94
C THR A 24 -8.20 0.61 -2.44
N SER A 25 -7.65 0.90 -3.61
CA SER A 25 -7.86 2.15 -4.34
C SER A 25 -7.90 1.92 -5.85
N PRO A 26 -8.55 2.78 -6.64
CA PRO A 26 -8.53 2.67 -8.10
C PRO A 26 -7.10 2.75 -8.66
N GLU A 27 -6.82 2.06 -9.76
CA GLU A 27 -5.50 2.10 -10.43
C GLU A 27 -5.05 3.52 -10.81
N ARG A 28 -5.99 4.42 -11.07
CA ARG A 28 -5.73 5.82 -11.47
C ARG A 28 -5.68 6.81 -10.30
N VAL A 29 -5.62 6.32 -9.05
CA VAL A 29 -5.54 7.16 -7.84
C VAL A 29 -4.31 8.08 -7.88
N THR A 30 -4.45 9.30 -7.36
CA THR A 30 -3.31 10.22 -7.31
C THR A 30 -2.37 9.88 -6.15
N MET A 31 -1.14 10.37 -6.20
CA MET A 31 -0.18 10.17 -5.11
C MET A 31 -0.66 10.82 -3.80
N TRP A 32 -1.33 11.97 -3.87
CA TRP A 32 -1.88 12.67 -2.71
C TRP A 32 -2.98 11.85 -2.04
N ASP A 33 -3.95 11.36 -2.81
CA ASP A 33 -5.05 10.55 -2.28
C ASP A 33 -4.54 9.24 -1.66
N LEU A 34 -3.45 8.67 -2.19
CA LEU A 34 -2.78 7.52 -1.57
C LEU A 34 -2.18 7.89 -0.21
N VAL A 35 -1.53 9.05 -0.08
CA VAL A 35 -1.00 9.54 1.21
C VAL A 35 -2.14 9.70 2.22
N GLU A 36 -3.23 10.36 1.84
CA GLU A 36 -4.41 10.52 2.70
C GLU A 36 -4.97 9.15 3.12
N THR A 37 -5.12 8.22 2.17
CA THR A 37 -5.61 6.87 2.46
C THR A 37 -4.71 6.13 3.45
N PHE A 38 -3.38 6.24 3.32
CA PHE A 38 -2.44 5.63 4.27
C PHE A 38 -2.62 6.17 5.68
N VAL A 39 -2.81 7.49 5.84
CA VAL A 39 -2.99 8.16 7.13
C VAL A 39 -4.36 7.83 7.72
N GLU A 40 -5.43 8.02 6.96
CA GLU A 40 -6.81 7.84 7.44
C GLU A 40 -7.13 6.39 7.78
N LYS A 41 -6.66 5.45 6.96
CA LYS A 41 -6.89 4.02 7.19
C LYS A 41 -5.83 3.39 8.09
N ASN A 42 -4.76 4.13 8.41
CA ASN A 42 -3.63 3.66 9.20
C ASN A 42 -3.07 2.31 8.71
N VAL A 43 -2.82 2.23 7.40
CA VAL A 43 -2.29 1.01 6.75
C VAL A 43 -0.89 1.25 6.22
N HIS A 44 -0.16 0.17 5.96
CA HIS A 44 1.18 0.23 5.37
C HIS A 44 1.20 -0.16 3.90
N ARG A 45 0.09 -0.73 3.40
CA ARG A 45 -0.06 -1.23 2.03
C ARG A 45 -1.47 -0.96 1.54
N ILE A 46 -1.57 -0.51 0.29
CA ILE A 46 -2.81 -0.30 -0.44
C ILE A 46 -2.75 -1.13 -1.71
N PHE A 47 -3.84 -1.81 -2.02
CA PHE A 47 -3.97 -2.63 -3.21
C PHE A 47 -4.69 -1.83 -4.30
N LEU A 48 -4.06 -1.68 -5.46
CA LEU A 48 -4.65 -1.01 -6.60
C LEU A 48 -5.52 -1.99 -7.37
N ILE A 49 -6.76 -1.59 -7.65
CA ILE A 49 -7.73 -2.42 -8.36
C ILE A 49 -8.29 -1.70 -9.59
N ASP A 50 -8.74 -2.49 -10.56
CA ASP A 50 -9.51 -1.99 -11.70
C ASP A 50 -11.02 -1.91 -11.40
N ASP A 51 -11.79 -1.44 -12.39
CA ASP A 51 -13.24 -1.30 -12.30
C ASP A 51 -13.97 -2.64 -12.09
N PHE A 52 -13.32 -3.76 -12.39
CA PHE A 52 -13.84 -5.12 -12.19
C PHE A 52 -13.36 -5.75 -10.87
N GLN A 53 -12.81 -4.95 -9.94
CA GLN A 53 -12.27 -5.40 -8.65
C GLN A 53 -11.11 -6.38 -8.77
N ARG A 54 -10.35 -6.33 -9.88
CA ARG A 54 -9.17 -7.18 -10.06
C ARG A 54 -7.94 -6.44 -9.59
N LEU A 55 -7.04 -7.16 -8.91
CA LEU A 55 -5.78 -6.60 -8.44
C LEU A 55 -4.87 -6.22 -9.62
N LYS A 56 -4.40 -4.97 -9.62
CA LYS A 56 -3.49 -4.40 -10.63
C LYS A 56 -2.11 -4.09 -10.06
N GLY A 57 -2.04 -3.77 -8.77
CA GLY A 57 -0.77 -3.42 -8.12
C GLY A 57 -0.86 -3.35 -6.61
N LEU A 58 0.29 -3.20 -5.97
CA LEU A 58 0.44 -2.98 -4.54
C LEU A 58 1.36 -1.79 -4.35
N VAL A 59 0.92 -0.83 -3.55
CA VAL A 59 1.73 0.31 -3.11
C VAL A 59 1.96 0.19 -1.62
N SER A 60 3.21 0.25 -1.19
CA SER A 60 3.60 0.29 0.22
C SER A 60 4.08 1.69 0.62
N LEU A 61 4.12 1.96 1.93
CA LEU A 61 4.75 3.18 2.44
C LEU A 61 6.22 3.32 2.02
N SER A 62 6.96 2.21 1.87
CA SER A 62 8.34 2.24 1.38
C SER A 62 8.45 2.74 -0.05
N ASP A 63 7.50 2.36 -0.91
CA ASP A 63 7.45 2.86 -2.30
C ASP A 63 7.22 4.37 -2.32
N LEU A 64 6.34 4.85 -1.44
CA LEU A 64 6.02 6.25 -1.28
C LEU A 64 7.23 7.07 -0.81
N ILE A 65 7.93 6.61 0.24
CA ILE A 65 9.16 7.24 0.74
C ILE A 65 10.23 7.25 -0.35
N MET A 66 10.40 6.12 -1.05
CA MET A 66 11.39 6.00 -2.10
C MET A 66 11.13 7.00 -3.23
N TYR A 67 9.89 7.12 -3.68
CA TYR A 67 9.54 7.99 -4.80
C TYR A 67 9.50 9.48 -4.42
N MET A 68 8.90 9.82 -3.28
CA MET A 68 8.68 11.22 -2.89
C MET A 68 9.89 11.86 -2.19
N VAL A 69 10.73 11.07 -1.54
CA VAL A 69 11.82 11.59 -0.69
C VAL A 69 13.19 11.19 -1.25
N LEU A 70 13.45 9.89 -1.36
CA LEU A 70 14.80 9.39 -1.63
C LEU A 70 15.24 9.63 -3.07
N ARG A 71 14.38 9.38 -4.06
CA ARG A 71 14.72 9.64 -5.47
C ARG A 71 15.03 11.12 -5.73
N PRO A 72 14.19 12.08 -5.28
CA PRO A 72 14.54 13.49 -5.37
C PRO A 72 15.87 13.79 -4.67
N SER A 73 16.07 13.35 -3.43
CA SER A 73 17.29 13.68 -2.68
C SER A 73 18.57 13.19 -3.36
N ILE A 74 18.56 11.98 -3.92
CA ILE A 74 19.67 11.43 -4.71
C ILE A 74 19.90 12.26 -5.99
N ALA A 75 18.82 12.62 -6.70
CA ALA A 75 18.93 13.45 -7.89
C ALA A 75 19.52 14.83 -7.58
N TRP A 76 19.14 15.43 -6.45
CA TRP A 76 19.71 16.69 -5.95
C TRP A 76 21.21 16.56 -5.62
N GLN A 77 21.63 15.46 -5.01
CA GLN A 77 23.04 15.22 -4.70
C GLN A 77 23.89 15.06 -5.96
N ASN A 78 23.43 14.27 -6.94
CA ASN A 78 24.17 14.06 -8.19
C ASN A 78 24.42 15.37 -8.96
N ARG A 79 23.47 16.32 -8.91
CA ARG A 79 23.64 17.65 -9.53
C ARG A 79 24.67 18.55 -8.85
N LYS A 80 25.03 18.31 -7.58
CA LYS A 80 26.05 19.11 -6.88
C LYS A 80 27.48 18.63 -7.13
N ILE A 81 27.63 17.42 -7.65
CA ILE A 81 28.93 16.76 -7.87
C ILE A 81 29.32 16.84 -9.37
N SER A 82 28.39 17.25 -10.24
CA SER A 82 28.62 17.56 -11.66
C SER A 82 28.86 19.05 -11.83
#